data_AF-A0A925MPE3-F1
#
_entry.id   AF-A0A925MPE3-F1
#
_cell.length_a   1.000
_cell.length_b   1.000
_cell.length_c   1.000
_cell.angle_alpha   90.00
_cell.angle_beta   90.00
_cell.angle_gamma   90.00
#
_symmetry.space_group_name_H-M   'P 1'
#
loop_
_entity.id
_entity.type
_entity.pdbx_description
1 polymer ?
#
loop_
_entity_poly.entity_id
_entity_poly.type
_entity_poly.pdbx_seq_one_letter_code
_entity_poly.pdbx_strand_id
1 'polypeptide(L)'
;MTSALQIIDWASLSEDQRRVALQRPAQRNAAELFDRVRAIIDDVRARGDAALLDFTQRFDGASLTTLEATAAEFKSAEDLLSAEQQAALKRAIDNVQRFHEAQRPTTLRMEVSPGVVCEQIHRPIRAVGLYVPAGVAPLPSAAIMLAVPALIAGCKTRVLCTPPRKDGSVDPGVLVTAKLCGIDRVFKVGGAQAIAAMAYGTNTISKVDKVYGPGSSWVTAAKML
;
A
#
# COMPACT_ATOMS: atom_id res chain seq x y z
N MET A 1 -16.90 -19.05 -19.67
CA MET A 1 -16.41 -20.42 -19.89
C MET A 1 -15.46 -20.76 -18.76
N THR A 2 -15.89 -21.57 -17.81
CA THR A 2 -15.02 -22.11 -16.74
C THR A 2 -14.05 -23.07 -17.40
N SER A 3 -12.83 -22.61 -17.67
CA SER A 3 -11.73 -23.49 -18.03
C SER A 3 -11.54 -24.46 -16.87
N ALA A 4 -11.67 -25.76 -17.15
CA ALA A 4 -11.37 -26.79 -16.17
C ALA A 4 -9.94 -26.60 -15.66
N LEU A 5 -9.75 -26.74 -14.34
CA LEU A 5 -8.42 -26.72 -13.72
C LEU A 5 -7.53 -27.76 -14.41
N GLN A 6 -6.45 -27.30 -15.03
CA GLN A 6 -5.49 -28.19 -15.70
C GLN A 6 -4.66 -28.92 -14.65
N ILE A 7 -4.77 -30.25 -14.61
CA ILE A 7 -3.90 -31.11 -13.81
C ILE A 7 -2.69 -31.46 -14.66
N ILE A 8 -1.50 -31.17 -14.15
CA ILE A 8 -0.23 -31.43 -14.84
C ILE A 8 0.51 -32.52 -14.07
N ASP A 9 0.85 -33.63 -14.75
CA ASP A 9 1.81 -34.59 -14.24
C ASP A 9 3.23 -34.14 -14.60
N TRP A 10 3.96 -33.63 -13.61
CA TRP A 10 5.31 -33.07 -13.79
C TRP A 10 6.32 -34.06 -14.36
N ALA A 11 6.18 -35.35 -14.03
CA ALA A 11 7.11 -36.39 -14.46
C ALA A 11 7.00 -36.68 -15.96
N SER A 12 5.79 -36.55 -16.52
CA SER A 12 5.51 -36.76 -17.94
C SER A 12 5.87 -35.57 -18.84
N LEU A 13 6.19 -34.41 -18.27
CA LEU A 13 6.54 -33.22 -19.04
C LEU A 13 7.99 -33.22 -19.55
N SER A 14 8.18 -32.73 -20.77
CA SER A 14 9.49 -32.30 -21.28
C SER A 14 10.03 -31.07 -20.54
N GLU A 15 11.31 -30.76 -20.67
CA GLU A 15 11.89 -29.54 -20.08
C GLU A 15 11.21 -28.26 -20.56
N ASP A 16 10.83 -28.18 -21.84
CA ASP A 16 10.13 -27.01 -22.38
C ASP A 16 8.71 -26.88 -21.81
N GLN A 17 7.99 -28.00 -21.66
CA GLN A 17 6.67 -28.01 -21.04
C GLN A 17 6.75 -27.60 -19.56
N ARG A 18 7.79 -28.05 -18.83
CA ARG A 18 8.07 -27.60 -17.46
C ARG A 18 8.34 -26.10 -17.41
N ARG A 19 9.12 -25.59 -18.36
CA ARG A 19 9.41 -24.14 -18.48
C ARG A 19 8.13 -23.34 -18.68
N VAL A 20 7.25 -23.78 -19.59
CA VAL A 20 5.94 -23.16 -19.83
C VAL A 20 5.03 -23.24 -18.60
N ALA A 21 4.99 -24.39 -17.91
CA ALA A 21 4.17 -24.57 -16.71
C ALA A 21 4.57 -23.62 -15.54
N LEU A 22 5.83 -23.18 -15.51
CA LEU A 22 6.35 -22.24 -14.51
C LEU A 22 6.21 -20.75 -14.93
N GLN A 23 5.78 -20.47 -16.16
CA GLN A 23 5.61 -19.08 -16.62
C GLN A 23 4.43 -18.43 -15.92
N ARG A 24 4.64 -17.20 -15.42
CA ARG A 24 3.53 -16.33 -15.02
C ARG A 24 2.81 -15.85 -16.29
N PRO A 25 1.47 -15.71 -16.26
CA PRO A 25 0.74 -15.11 -17.37
C PRO A 25 1.31 -13.74 -17.74
N ALA A 26 1.73 -13.57 -18.99
CA ALA A 26 2.21 -12.29 -19.47
C ALA A 26 1.08 -11.25 -19.45
N GLN A 27 1.37 -10.04 -18.98
CA GLN A 27 0.46 -8.91 -19.10
C GLN A 27 0.33 -8.53 -20.57
N ARG A 28 -0.84 -8.75 -21.16
CA ARG A 28 -1.14 -8.24 -22.50
C ARG A 28 -1.15 -6.70 -22.47
N ASN A 29 -0.62 -6.06 -23.52
CA ASN A 29 -0.59 -4.60 -23.72
C ASN A 29 0.17 -3.80 -22.64
N ALA A 30 1.30 -4.32 -22.14
CA ALA A 30 2.10 -3.64 -21.13
C ALA A 30 2.50 -2.20 -21.55
N ALA A 31 2.98 -1.98 -22.79
CA ALA A 31 3.40 -0.65 -23.23
C ALA A 31 2.27 0.40 -23.15
N GLU A 32 1.09 0.05 -23.66
CA GLU A 32 -0.11 0.93 -23.63
C GLU A 32 -0.53 1.25 -22.19
N LEU A 33 -0.47 0.26 -21.28
CA LEU A 33 -0.73 0.49 -19.87
C LEU A 33 0.25 1.50 -19.27
N PHE A 34 1.54 1.36 -19.54
CA PHE A 34 2.57 2.27 -19.03
C PHE A 34 2.39 3.70 -19.56
N ASP A 35 2.01 3.88 -20.83
CA ASP A 35 1.76 5.21 -21.38
C ASP A 35 0.53 5.88 -20.75
N ARG A 36 -0.54 5.12 -20.52
CA ARG A 36 -1.74 5.62 -19.82
C ARG A 36 -1.43 5.98 -18.36
N VAL A 37 -0.65 5.16 -17.68
CA VAL A 37 -0.21 5.43 -16.30
C VAL A 37 0.69 6.66 -16.24
N ARG A 38 1.60 6.83 -17.20
CA ARG A 38 2.43 8.03 -17.31
C ARG A 38 1.58 9.29 -17.48
N ALA A 39 0.55 9.24 -18.32
CA ALA A 39 -0.39 10.35 -18.46
C ALA A 39 -1.12 10.69 -17.14
N ILE A 40 -1.51 9.69 -16.36
CA ILE A 40 -2.10 9.92 -15.02
C ILE A 40 -1.08 10.57 -14.08
N ILE A 41 0.16 10.08 -14.07
CA ILE A 41 1.24 10.65 -13.25
C ILE A 41 1.49 12.12 -13.62
N ASP A 42 1.63 12.42 -14.91
CA ASP A 42 1.89 13.77 -15.40
C ASP A 42 0.75 14.73 -15.05
N ASP A 43 -0.50 14.25 -15.14
CA ASP A 43 -1.67 15.05 -14.78
C ASP A 43 -1.74 15.35 -13.27
N VAL A 44 -1.43 14.37 -12.41
CA VAL A 44 -1.32 14.58 -10.96
C VAL A 44 -0.20 15.56 -10.63
N ARG A 45 0.94 15.48 -11.33
CA ARG A 45 2.06 16.43 -11.15
C ARG A 45 1.68 17.84 -11.57
N ALA A 46 0.86 17.99 -12.61
CA ALA A 46 0.46 19.30 -13.13
C ALA A 46 -0.66 19.95 -12.31
N ARG A 47 -1.66 19.17 -11.88
CA ARG A 47 -2.90 19.71 -11.27
C ARG A 47 -3.09 19.37 -9.79
N GLY A 48 -2.24 18.53 -9.21
CA GLY A 48 -2.30 18.16 -7.80
C GLY A 48 -3.67 17.58 -7.40
N ASP A 49 -4.25 18.11 -6.32
CA ASP A 49 -5.50 17.61 -5.74
C ASP A 49 -6.69 17.65 -6.72
N ALA A 50 -6.70 18.58 -7.66
CA ALA A 50 -7.77 18.65 -8.66
C ALA A 50 -7.78 17.41 -9.55
N ALA A 51 -6.62 16.90 -9.97
CA ALA A 51 -6.54 15.64 -10.70
C ALA A 51 -6.99 14.45 -9.85
N LEU A 52 -6.67 14.45 -8.55
CA LEU A 52 -7.07 13.37 -7.64
C LEU A 52 -8.60 13.30 -7.50
N LEU A 53 -9.26 14.44 -7.29
CA LEU A 53 -10.72 14.52 -7.22
C LEU A 53 -11.38 14.04 -8.52
N ASP A 54 -10.88 14.49 -9.68
CA ASP A 54 -11.39 14.06 -10.99
C ASP A 54 -11.25 12.55 -11.20
N PHE A 55 -10.07 11.98 -10.91
CA PHE A 55 -9.84 10.55 -11.07
C PHE A 55 -10.63 9.72 -10.07
N THR A 56 -10.79 10.18 -8.83
CA THR A 56 -11.64 9.52 -7.83
C THR A 56 -13.10 9.51 -8.28
N GLN A 57 -13.63 10.62 -8.81
CA GLN A 57 -14.97 10.64 -9.37
C GLN A 57 -15.10 9.71 -10.57
N ARG A 58 -14.14 9.73 -11.49
CA ARG A 58 -14.16 8.95 -12.74
C ARG A 58 -14.01 7.45 -12.51
N PHE A 59 -13.11 7.02 -11.64
CA PHE A 59 -12.73 5.60 -11.48
C PHE A 59 -13.42 4.94 -10.30
N ASP A 60 -13.61 5.66 -9.18
CA ASP A 60 -14.23 5.13 -7.97
C ASP A 60 -15.72 5.50 -7.89
N GLY A 61 -16.19 6.46 -8.70
CA GLY A 61 -17.58 6.92 -8.71
C GLY A 61 -17.95 7.81 -7.52
N ALA A 62 -16.95 8.24 -6.75
CA ALA A 62 -17.15 9.02 -5.53
C ALA A 62 -16.87 10.51 -5.78
N SER A 63 -17.85 11.37 -5.49
CA SER A 63 -17.68 12.82 -5.55
C SER A 63 -17.23 13.33 -4.18
N LEU A 64 -15.95 13.61 -4.03
CA LEU A 64 -15.37 14.07 -2.76
C LEU A 64 -15.23 15.59 -2.73
N THR A 65 -15.37 16.18 -1.55
CA THR A 65 -14.98 17.57 -1.26
C THR A 65 -13.64 17.65 -0.54
N THR A 66 -13.27 16.58 0.18
CA THR A 66 -11.98 16.44 0.87
C THR A 66 -11.36 15.09 0.57
N LEU A 67 -10.04 15.08 0.34
CA LEU A 67 -9.27 13.86 0.12
C LEU A 67 -8.92 13.17 1.44
N GLU A 68 -8.66 13.93 2.50
CA GLU A 68 -8.28 13.38 3.81
C GLU A 68 -9.51 12.89 4.58
N ALA A 69 -9.40 11.70 5.17
CA ALA A 69 -10.40 11.16 6.06
C ALA A 69 -10.46 12.00 7.34
N THR A 70 -11.66 12.39 7.72
CA THR A 70 -11.94 13.27 8.86
C THR A 70 -11.97 12.50 10.18
N ALA A 71 -11.77 13.20 11.29
CA ALA A 71 -11.93 12.61 12.62
C ALA A 71 -13.32 12.00 12.85
N ALA A 72 -14.37 12.57 12.22
CA ALA A 72 -15.72 12.03 12.25
C ALA A 72 -15.83 10.68 11.51
N GLU A 73 -15.18 10.54 10.35
CA GLU A 73 -15.12 9.26 9.62
C GLU A 73 -14.37 8.20 10.42
N PHE A 74 -13.27 8.54 11.10
CA PHE A 74 -12.58 7.61 12.01
C PHE A 74 -13.48 7.15 13.18
N LYS A 75 -14.19 8.08 13.83
CA LYS A 75 -15.11 7.73 14.92
C LYS A 75 -16.24 6.84 14.43
N SER A 76 -16.86 7.19 13.30
CA SER A 76 -17.91 6.37 12.69
C SER A 76 -17.41 4.98 12.31
N ALA A 77 -16.18 4.84 11.82
CA ALA A 77 -15.57 3.55 11.53
C ALA A 77 -15.40 2.67 12.77
N GLU A 78 -15.01 3.25 13.92
CA GLU A 78 -14.93 2.51 15.19
C GLU A 78 -16.30 2.01 15.64
N ASP A 79 -17.33 2.86 15.53
CA ASP A 79 -18.71 2.54 15.93
C ASP A 79 -19.34 1.46 15.03
N LEU A 80 -18.88 1.34 13.78
CA LEU A 80 -19.36 0.35 12.81
C LEU A 80 -18.78 -1.05 13.00
N LEU A 81 -17.64 -1.20 13.69
CA LEU A 81 -17.02 -2.50 13.94
C LEU A 81 -17.52 -3.12 15.25
N SER A 82 -17.89 -4.39 15.20
CA SER A 82 -18.22 -5.15 16.41
C SER A 82 -17.01 -5.27 17.34
N ALA A 83 -17.26 -5.48 18.64
CA ALA A 83 -16.19 -5.72 19.62
C ALA A 83 -15.30 -6.90 19.21
N GLU A 84 -15.87 -7.94 18.60
CA GLU A 84 -15.14 -9.10 18.08
C GLU A 84 -14.22 -8.71 16.91
N GLN A 85 -14.70 -7.90 15.96
CA GLN A 85 -13.89 -7.41 14.84
C GLN A 85 -12.72 -6.55 15.33
N GLN A 86 -12.98 -5.64 16.27
CA GLN A 86 -11.92 -4.81 16.87
C GLN A 86 -10.90 -5.66 17.63
N ALA A 87 -11.34 -6.68 18.37
CA ALA A 87 -10.45 -7.60 19.07
C ALA A 87 -9.60 -8.43 18.09
N ALA A 88 -10.18 -8.87 16.96
CA ALA A 88 -9.45 -9.58 15.91
C ALA A 88 -8.37 -8.70 15.27
N LEU A 89 -8.67 -7.43 14.98
CA LEU A 89 -7.69 -6.47 14.45
C LEU A 89 -6.53 -6.27 15.44
N LYS A 90 -6.83 -6.01 16.73
CA LYS A 90 -5.81 -5.84 17.77
C LYS A 90 -4.93 -7.08 17.89
N ARG A 91 -5.52 -8.28 17.93
CA ARG A 91 -4.77 -9.54 17.98
C ARG A 91 -3.85 -9.73 16.77
N ALA A 92 -4.33 -9.39 15.56
CA ALA A 92 -3.53 -9.48 14.36
C ALA A 92 -2.35 -8.48 14.38
N ILE A 93 -2.60 -7.24 14.80
CA ILE A 93 -1.56 -6.22 14.99
C ILE A 93 -0.51 -6.70 15.99
N ASP A 94 -0.91 -7.20 17.15
CA ASP A 94 -0.01 -7.68 18.20
C ASP A 94 0.90 -8.81 17.69
N ASN A 95 0.33 -9.77 16.94
CA ASN A 95 1.09 -10.88 16.37
C ASN A 95 2.11 -10.40 15.33
N VAL A 96 1.69 -9.52 14.42
CA VAL A 96 2.58 -8.95 13.39
C VAL A 96 3.66 -8.10 14.05
N GLN A 97 3.33 -7.34 15.10
CA GLN A 97 4.26 -6.50 15.84
C GLN A 97 5.33 -7.36 16.52
N ARG A 98 4.95 -8.39 17.28
CA ARG A 98 5.90 -9.31 17.94
C ARG A 98 6.90 -9.90 16.95
N PHE A 99 6.43 -10.33 15.78
CA PHE A 99 7.30 -10.91 14.76
C PHE A 99 8.28 -9.90 14.16
N HIS A 100 7.82 -8.69 13.82
CA HIS A 100 8.69 -7.66 13.23
C HIS A 100 9.61 -7.01 14.27
N GLU A 101 9.23 -6.93 15.54
CA GLU A 101 10.11 -6.48 16.62
C GLU A 101 11.29 -7.43 16.82
N ALA A 102 11.05 -8.74 16.72
CA ALA A 102 12.12 -9.75 16.79
C ALA A 102 13.14 -9.65 15.64
N GLN A 103 12.80 -8.95 14.55
CA GLN A 103 13.70 -8.72 13.40
C GLN A 103 14.52 -7.43 13.53
N ARG A 104 14.38 -6.67 14.62
CA ARG A 104 15.17 -5.43 14.81
C ARG A 104 16.66 -5.74 14.68
N PRO A 105 17.37 -5.09 13.73
CA PRO A 105 18.77 -5.42 13.51
C PRO A 105 19.64 -4.89 14.64
N THR A 106 20.58 -5.71 15.09
CA THR A 106 21.61 -5.30 16.05
C THR A 106 22.62 -4.39 15.36
N THR A 107 23.09 -3.35 16.05
CA THR A 107 24.18 -2.52 15.55
C THR A 107 25.46 -3.36 15.49
N LEU A 108 26.11 -3.40 14.33
CA LEU A 108 27.43 -4.01 14.18
C LEU A 108 28.47 -2.92 14.47
N ARG A 109 29.38 -3.16 15.42
CA ARG A 109 30.55 -2.32 15.68
C ARG A 109 31.74 -3.24 15.89
N MET A 110 32.82 -3.04 15.14
CA MET A 110 34.03 -3.85 15.29
C MET A 110 35.29 -3.06 14.96
N GLU A 111 36.37 -3.37 15.65
CA GLU A 111 37.71 -2.91 15.30
C GLU A 111 38.32 -3.90 14.31
N VAL A 112 38.52 -3.47 13.07
CA VAL A 112 39.02 -4.34 11.99
C VAL A 112 40.54 -4.45 11.99
N SER A 113 41.21 -3.43 12.53
CA SER A 113 42.64 -3.38 12.81
C SER A 113 42.90 -2.33 13.89
N PRO A 114 44.07 -2.34 14.57
CA PRO A 114 44.35 -1.42 15.66
C PRO A 114 44.07 0.05 15.29
N GLY A 115 43.12 0.67 15.99
CA GLY A 115 42.68 2.04 15.79
C GLY A 115 41.61 2.26 14.72
N VAL A 116 41.18 1.22 13.99
CA VAL A 116 40.20 1.32 12.89
C VAL A 116 38.90 0.63 13.28
N VAL A 117 37.89 1.44 13.65
CA VAL A 117 36.56 0.95 14.04
C VAL A 117 35.55 1.18 12.91
N CYS A 118 34.88 0.11 12.52
CA CYS A 118 33.79 0.12 11.55
C CYS A 118 32.45 -0.14 12.25
N GLU A 119 31.40 0.57 11.80
CA GLU A 119 30.03 0.42 12.31
C GLU A 119 28.99 0.31 11.20
N GLN A 120 27.99 -0.54 11.40
CA GLN A 120 26.74 -0.55 10.64
C GLN A 120 25.58 -0.14 11.53
N ILE A 121 25.03 1.02 11.21
CA ILE A 121 23.88 1.61 11.91
C ILE A 121 22.65 1.59 11.01
N HIS A 122 21.48 1.41 11.61
CA HIS A 122 20.20 1.42 10.90
C HIS A 122 19.47 2.75 11.17
N ARG A 123 18.85 3.31 10.14
CA ARG A 123 18.06 4.55 10.21
C ARG A 123 16.76 4.37 9.44
N PRO A 124 15.62 4.86 9.97
CA PRO A 124 14.36 4.78 9.25
C PRO A 124 14.36 5.64 8.00
N ILE A 125 13.57 5.19 7.02
CA ILE A 125 13.10 6.07 5.95
C ILE A 125 12.21 7.13 6.61
N ARG A 126 12.42 8.40 6.29
CA ARG A 126 11.76 9.51 6.99
C ARG A 126 10.26 9.53 6.71
N ALA A 127 9.88 9.44 5.44
CA ALA A 127 8.50 9.46 4.99
C ALA A 127 8.15 8.23 4.15
N VAL A 128 7.11 7.50 4.53
CA VAL A 128 6.61 6.33 3.79
C VAL A 128 5.13 6.48 3.45
N GLY A 129 4.77 6.07 2.25
CA GLY A 129 3.41 6.02 1.75
C GLY A 129 2.92 4.59 1.66
N LEU A 130 1.75 4.30 2.21
CA LEU A 130 1.20 2.95 2.29
C LEU A 130 -0.06 2.88 1.42
N TYR A 131 0.03 2.18 0.30
CA TYR A 131 -1.12 1.95 -0.55
C TYR A 131 -1.87 0.70 -0.10
N VAL A 132 -3.14 0.86 0.29
CA VAL A 132 -4.02 -0.24 0.64
C VAL A 132 -5.11 -0.35 -0.43
N PRO A 133 -5.06 -1.37 -1.30
CA PRO A 133 -6.09 -1.54 -2.31
C PRO A 133 -7.46 -1.77 -1.66
N ALA A 134 -8.48 -1.20 -2.29
CA ALA A 134 -9.87 -1.55 -2.07
C ALA A 134 -10.45 -2.15 -3.35
N GLY A 135 -11.55 -2.88 -3.22
CA GLY A 135 -12.22 -3.58 -4.31
C GLY A 135 -13.54 -4.17 -3.80
N VAL A 136 -13.93 -5.34 -4.29
CA VAL A 136 -15.14 -6.05 -3.81
C VAL A 136 -15.06 -6.39 -2.31
N ALA A 137 -13.85 -6.61 -1.80
CA ALA A 137 -13.59 -6.82 -0.37
C ALA A 137 -12.47 -5.89 0.12
N PRO A 138 -12.63 -5.29 1.31
CA PRO A 138 -11.59 -4.50 1.96
C PRO A 138 -10.44 -5.38 2.47
N LEU A 139 -9.24 -4.80 2.56
CA LEU A 139 -8.02 -5.51 2.95
C LEU A 139 -7.32 -4.87 4.18
N PRO A 140 -7.95 -4.87 5.37
CA PRO A 140 -7.32 -4.36 6.60
C PRO A 140 -6.03 -5.11 6.94
N SER A 141 -5.90 -6.38 6.57
CA SER A 141 -4.66 -7.16 6.74
C SER A 141 -3.47 -6.55 5.99
N ALA A 142 -3.67 -6.00 4.79
CA ALA A 142 -2.61 -5.30 4.07
C ALA A 142 -2.20 -4.01 4.80
N ALA A 143 -3.16 -3.28 5.38
CA ALA A 143 -2.86 -2.12 6.21
C ALA A 143 -2.00 -2.49 7.43
N ILE A 144 -2.33 -3.59 8.14
CA ILE A 144 -1.53 -4.10 9.26
C ILE A 144 -0.09 -4.40 8.82
N MET A 145 0.06 -5.19 7.75
CA MET A 145 1.38 -5.65 7.26
C MET A 145 2.28 -4.50 6.77
N LEU A 146 1.71 -3.34 6.45
CA LEU A 146 2.45 -2.16 6.03
C LEU A 146 2.72 -1.20 7.18
N ALA A 147 1.71 -0.93 8.01
CA ALA A 147 1.75 0.09 9.05
C ALA A 147 2.62 -0.33 10.25
N VAL A 148 2.51 -1.59 10.67
CA VAL A 148 3.24 -2.12 11.84
C VAL A 148 4.76 -2.03 11.66
N PRO A 149 5.38 -2.55 10.58
CA PRO A 149 6.83 -2.41 10.40
C PRO A 149 7.27 -0.95 10.22
N ALA A 150 6.44 -0.09 9.61
CA ALA A 150 6.75 1.34 9.49
C ALA A 150 6.78 2.06 10.86
N LEU A 151 5.87 1.68 11.77
CA LEU A 151 5.87 2.15 13.15
C LEU A 151 7.11 1.66 13.90
N ILE A 152 7.41 0.36 13.85
CA ILE A 152 8.57 -0.26 14.53
C ILE A 152 9.90 0.35 14.06
N ALA A 153 10.04 0.60 12.76
CA ALA A 153 11.23 1.23 12.19
C ALA A 153 11.42 2.67 12.68
N GLY A 154 10.35 3.35 13.10
CA GLY A 154 10.38 4.75 13.50
C GLY A 154 10.27 5.72 12.32
N CYS A 155 9.58 5.33 11.23
CA CYS A 155 9.28 6.23 10.12
C CYS A 155 8.44 7.41 10.62
N LYS A 156 8.91 8.64 10.46
CA LYS A 156 8.29 9.84 11.06
C LYS A 156 6.98 10.22 10.39
N THR A 157 6.95 10.17 9.06
CA THR A 157 5.75 10.44 8.27
C THR A 157 5.27 9.12 7.69
N ARG A 158 4.03 8.75 8.01
CA ARG A 158 3.35 7.56 7.49
C ARG A 158 2.00 8.00 6.99
N VAL A 159 1.83 8.01 5.67
CA VAL A 159 0.53 8.32 5.04
C VAL A 159 -0.05 7.06 4.43
N LEU A 160 -1.38 6.94 4.45
CA LEU A 160 -2.06 5.81 3.84
C LEU A 160 -3.02 6.29 2.76
N CYS A 161 -2.93 5.73 1.57
CA CYS A 161 -3.89 5.97 0.50
C CYS A 161 -4.70 4.71 0.25
N THR A 162 -6.02 4.87 0.16
CA THR A 162 -6.94 3.78 -0.18
C THR A 162 -8.13 4.34 -0.98
N PRO A 163 -8.61 3.63 -2.02
CA PRO A 163 -9.76 4.11 -2.78
C PRO A 163 -11.01 4.20 -1.89
N PRO A 164 -11.83 5.25 -2.03
CA PRO A 164 -13.11 5.33 -1.35
C PRO A 164 -14.12 4.37 -1.98
N ARG A 165 -15.19 4.09 -1.24
CA ARG A 165 -16.42 3.52 -1.78
C ARG A 165 -17.17 4.58 -2.60
N LYS A 166 -18.18 4.17 -3.37
CA LYS A 166 -18.99 5.09 -4.20
C LYS A 166 -19.67 6.21 -3.40
N ASP A 167 -19.99 5.96 -2.13
CA ASP A 167 -20.56 6.94 -1.20
C ASP A 167 -19.50 7.89 -0.60
N GLY A 168 -18.23 7.75 -0.99
CA GLY A 168 -17.11 8.55 -0.50
C GLY A 168 -16.49 8.04 0.80
N SER A 169 -17.04 7.01 1.44
CA SER A 169 -16.51 6.46 2.68
C SER A 169 -15.30 5.55 2.47
N VAL A 170 -14.44 5.43 3.48
CA VAL A 170 -13.38 4.41 3.53
C VAL A 170 -13.89 3.20 4.31
N ASP A 171 -13.34 2.03 4.00
CA ASP A 171 -13.64 0.84 4.78
C ASP A 171 -13.32 1.01 6.29
N PRO A 172 -14.27 0.69 7.20
CA PRO A 172 -14.07 0.84 8.63
C PRO A 172 -12.87 0.04 9.17
N GLY A 173 -12.65 -1.17 8.66
CA GLY A 173 -11.52 -2.01 9.06
C GLY A 173 -10.18 -1.36 8.73
N VAL A 174 -10.08 -0.69 7.58
CA VAL A 174 -8.87 0.04 7.17
C VAL A 174 -8.65 1.28 8.04
N LEU A 175 -9.68 2.09 8.31
CA LEU A 175 -9.56 3.27 9.17
C LEU A 175 -9.20 2.91 10.61
N VAL A 176 -9.88 1.92 11.19
CA VAL A 176 -9.57 1.47 12.56
C VAL A 176 -8.17 0.87 12.63
N THR A 177 -7.75 0.09 11.63
CA THR A 177 -6.37 -0.40 11.56
C THR A 177 -5.35 0.73 11.48
N ALA A 178 -5.59 1.72 10.63
CA ALA A 178 -4.71 2.89 10.48
C ALA A 178 -4.55 3.60 11.84
N LYS A 179 -5.66 3.87 12.53
CA LYS A 179 -5.66 4.50 13.85
C LYS A 179 -4.92 3.67 14.91
N LEU A 180 -5.19 2.36 14.99
CA LEU A 180 -4.50 1.47 15.93
C LEU A 180 -2.99 1.39 15.69
N CYS A 181 -2.53 1.54 14.45
CA CYS A 181 -1.12 1.57 14.08
C CYS A 181 -0.50 2.99 14.11
N GLY A 182 -1.22 4.00 14.62
CA GLY A 182 -0.74 5.37 14.71
C GLY A 182 -0.54 6.06 13.36
N ILE A 183 -1.38 5.74 12.37
CA ILE A 183 -1.52 6.48 11.12
C ILE A 183 -2.77 7.35 11.24
N ASP A 184 -2.55 8.65 11.30
CA ASP A 184 -3.60 9.68 11.43
C ASP A 184 -3.98 10.29 10.08
N ARG A 185 -3.07 10.28 9.09
CA ARG A 185 -3.32 10.83 7.75
C ARG A 185 -3.67 9.73 6.75
N VAL A 186 -4.96 9.54 6.53
CA VAL A 186 -5.53 8.61 5.54
C VAL A 186 -6.18 9.41 4.40
N PHE A 187 -5.84 9.10 3.16
CA PHE A 187 -6.37 9.75 1.96
C PHE A 187 -7.21 8.81 1.12
N LYS A 188 -8.37 9.31 0.71
CA LYS A 188 -9.43 8.66 -0.06
C LYS A 188 -9.10 8.65 -1.56
N VAL A 189 -7.96 8.05 -1.92
CA VAL A 189 -7.43 8.02 -3.28
C VAL A 189 -6.91 6.63 -3.61
N GLY A 190 -7.34 6.07 -4.74
CA GLY A 190 -6.91 4.78 -5.25
C GLY A 190 -5.95 4.85 -6.44
N GLY A 191 -5.61 3.68 -6.99
CA GLY A 191 -5.02 3.56 -8.33
C GLY A 191 -3.63 4.17 -8.53
N ALA A 192 -3.30 4.44 -9.79
CA ALA A 192 -2.03 5.06 -10.17
C ALA A 192 -1.89 6.49 -9.64
N GLN A 193 -3.01 7.22 -9.56
CA GLN A 193 -3.06 8.60 -9.06
C GLN A 193 -2.70 8.70 -7.58
N ALA A 194 -3.05 7.70 -6.75
CA ALA A 194 -2.60 7.64 -5.35
C ALA A 194 -1.08 7.46 -5.24
N ILE A 195 -0.50 6.63 -6.12
CA ILE A 195 0.95 6.41 -6.17
C ILE A 195 1.66 7.69 -6.60
N ALA A 196 1.15 8.37 -7.64
CA ALA A 196 1.67 9.64 -8.10
C ALA A 196 1.61 10.71 -7.00
N ALA A 197 0.48 10.82 -6.29
CA ALA A 197 0.30 11.78 -5.20
C ALA A 197 1.31 11.56 -4.07
N MET A 198 1.56 10.30 -3.67
CA MET A 198 2.57 10.01 -2.66
C MET A 198 4.00 10.24 -3.18
N ALA A 199 4.29 9.91 -4.44
CA ALA A 199 5.63 10.04 -5.00
C ALA A 199 6.06 11.50 -5.27
N TYR A 200 5.11 12.35 -5.67
CA TYR A 200 5.37 13.73 -6.07
C TYR A 200 4.87 14.77 -5.07
N GLY A 201 3.92 14.40 -4.22
CA GLY A 201 3.20 15.32 -3.34
C GLY A 201 2.14 16.12 -4.10
N THR A 202 1.15 16.59 -3.35
CA THR A 202 0.14 17.57 -3.77
C THR A 202 -0.03 18.62 -2.66
N ASN A 203 -1.00 19.52 -2.79
CA ASN A 203 -1.30 20.48 -1.72
C ASN A 203 -1.77 19.77 -0.43
N THR A 204 -2.50 18.66 -0.57
CA THR A 204 -3.02 17.89 0.57
C THR A 204 -2.10 16.72 0.96
N ILE A 205 -1.62 15.94 -0.02
CA ILE A 205 -0.86 14.71 0.24
C ILE A 205 0.63 15.03 0.21
N SER A 206 1.32 14.83 1.34
CA SER A 206 2.76 15.07 1.40
C SER A 206 3.53 14.03 0.59
N LYS A 207 4.55 14.49 -0.15
CA LYS A 207 5.52 13.62 -0.80
C LYS A 207 6.19 12.69 0.22
N VAL A 208 6.37 11.42 -0.15
CA VAL A 208 7.09 10.41 0.64
C VAL A 208 8.38 9.97 -0.04
N ASP A 209 9.29 9.39 0.74
CA ASP A 209 10.56 8.88 0.23
C ASP A 209 10.42 7.46 -0.35
N LYS A 210 9.42 6.69 0.09
CA LYS A 210 9.15 5.35 -0.43
C LYS A 210 7.70 4.95 -0.31
N VAL A 211 7.16 4.33 -1.36
CA VAL A 211 5.77 3.84 -1.42
C VAL A 211 5.73 2.31 -1.33
N TYR A 212 4.86 1.79 -0.46
CA TYR A 212 4.67 0.37 -0.22
C TYR A 212 3.23 -0.08 -0.52
N GLY A 213 3.00 -1.40 -0.57
CA GLY A 213 1.68 -2.01 -0.71
C GLY A 213 1.43 -2.70 -2.06
N PRO A 214 0.58 -3.74 -2.10
CA PRO A 214 0.21 -4.41 -3.34
C PRO A 214 -0.81 -3.58 -4.13
N GLY A 215 -1.05 -3.92 -5.39
CA GLY A 215 -2.13 -3.31 -6.17
C GLY A 215 -2.33 -3.96 -7.52
N SER A 216 -3.25 -3.39 -8.31
CA SER A 216 -3.51 -3.82 -9.68
C SER A 216 -2.30 -3.54 -10.59
N SER A 217 -2.40 -3.95 -11.85
CA SER A 217 -1.40 -3.63 -12.88
C SER A 217 -1.14 -2.13 -13.01
N TRP A 218 -2.17 -1.29 -12.86
CA TRP A 218 -2.06 0.17 -12.87
C TRP A 218 -1.22 0.71 -11.70
N VAL A 219 -1.47 0.21 -10.48
CA VAL A 219 -0.70 0.57 -9.29
C VAL A 219 0.75 0.08 -9.43
N THR A 220 0.93 -1.12 -9.96
CA THR A 220 2.26 -1.71 -10.16
C THR A 220 3.06 -0.92 -11.18
N ALA A 221 2.47 -0.61 -12.33
CA ALA A 221 3.09 0.22 -13.36
C ALA A 221 3.44 1.62 -12.81
N ALA A 222 2.56 2.22 -12.01
CA ALA A 222 2.82 3.54 -11.41
C ALA A 222 3.97 3.52 -10.39
N LYS A 223 4.22 2.38 -9.74
CA LYS A 223 5.37 2.20 -8.82
C LYS A 223 6.68 1.89 -9.55
N MET A 224 6.60 1.41 -10.79
CA MET A 224 7.76 1.10 -11.63
C MET A 224 8.27 2.33 -12.39
N LEU A 225 7.40 3.32 -12.63
CA LEU A 225 7.71 4.62 -13.22
C LEU A 225 8.20 5.62 -12.16
#